data_AF-A0AAW7XF06-F1
#
_entry.id   AF-A0AAW7XF06-F1
#
_cell.length_a   1.000
_cell.length_b   1.000
_cell.length_c   1.000
_cell.angle_alpha   90.00
_cell.angle_beta   90.00
_cell.angle_gamma   90.00
#
_symmetry.space_group_name_H-M   'P 1'
#
loop_
_entity.id
_entity.type
_entity.pdbx_description
1 polymer ?
#
loop_
_entity_poly.entity_id
_entity_poly.type
_entity_poly.pdbx_seq_one_letter_code
_entity_poly.pdbx_strand_id
1 'polypeptide(L)'
;SVGLNWKKGNVYTKPIKDNPVIKINGIEAINYDLPNKENLEDFFRIDTSLKYKFKMNNRITGSFNIGILNLTNKQNIIQRYYTLDDNNG
;
A
#
# COMPACT_ATOMS: atom_id res chain seq x y z
N SER A 1 17.99 9.02 -12.70
CA SER A 1 18.31 7.87 -11.85
C SER A 1 17.16 6.88 -11.90
N VAL A 2 17.42 5.64 -11.46
CA VAL A 2 16.40 4.62 -11.22
C VAL A 2 16.51 4.23 -9.75
N GLY A 3 15.38 4.14 -9.06
CA GLY A 3 15.26 3.74 -7.67
C GLY A 3 14.39 2.50 -7.54
N LEU A 4 14.84 1.53 -6.75
CA LEU A 4 14.09 0.35 -6.36
C LEU A 4 13.69 0.50 -4.89
N ASN A 5 12.40 0.40 -4.61
CA ASN A 5 11.85 0.41 -3.26
C ASN A 5 11.29 -0.98 -2.96
N TRP A 6 11.83 -1.69 -1.98
CA TRP A 6 11.22 -2.91 -1.44
C TRP A 6 10.40 -2.58 -0.19
N LYS A 7 9.20 -3.14 -0.08
CA LYS A 7 8.35 -3.00 1.10
C LYS A 7 7.83 -4.37 1.53
N LYS A 8 8.07 -4.68 2.80
CA LYS A 8 7.42 -5.80 3.47
C LYS A 8 5.94 -5.46 3.68
N GLY A 9 5.05 -6.42 3.44
CA GLY A 9 3.63 -6.25 3.66
C GLY A 9 3.31 -6.05 5.13
N ASN A 10 2.37 -5.14 5.42
CA ASN A 10 1.95 -4.86 6.78
C ASN A 10 1.31 -6.09 7.41
N VAL A 11 1.54 -6.27 8.71
CA VAL A 11 0.85 -7.31 9.48
C VAL A 11 -0.62 -6.98 9.64
N TYR A 12 -1.46 -8.00 9.68
CA TYR A 12 -2.89 -7.86 9.98
C TYR A 12 -3.41 -9.10 10.71
N THR A 13 -4.59 -8.94 11.31
CA THR A 13 -5.30 -10.02 11.99
C THR A 13 -6.51 -10.40 11.14
N LYS A 14 -6.56 -11.65 10.67
CA LYS A 14 -7.70 -12.15 9.87
C LYS A 14 -8.83 -12.66 10.78
N PRO A 15 -10.09 -12.63 10.34
CA PRO A 15 -11.18 -13.36 10.98
C PRO A 15 -10.94 -14.88 10.90
N ILE A 16 -11.47 -15.61 11.88
CA ILE A 16 -11.48 -17.07 11.86
C ILE A 16 -12.42 -17.55 10.75
N LYS A 17 -11.87 -18.21 9.73
CA LYS A 17 -12.62 -18.56 8.50
C LYS A 17 -13.88 -19.37 8.76
N ASP A 18 -13.83 -20.31 9.69
CA ASP A 18 -14.94 -21.22 9.99
C ASP A 18 -15.99 -20.61 10.92
N ASN A 19 -15.66 -19.50 11.59
CA ASN A 19 -16.58 -18.78 12.48
C ASN A 19 -16.19 -17.28 12.57
N PRO A 20 -16.38 -16.50 11.48
CA PRO A 20 -15.83 -15.14 11.37
C PRO A 20 -16.63 -14.08 12.13
N VAL A 21 -17.85 -14.40 12.58
CA VAL A 21 -18.74 -13.50 13.31
C VAL A 21 -19.23 -14.19 14.58
N ILE A 22 -19.15 -13.49 15.70
CA ILE A 22 -19.63 -13.95 17.01
C ILE A 22 -20.55 -12.90 17.63
N LYS A 23 -21.39 -13.31 18.58
CA LYS A 23 -22.22 -12.39 19.36
C LYS A 23 -21.60 -12.15 20.74
N ILE A 24 -21.33 -10.89 21.06
CA ILE A 24 -20.84 -10.44 22.36
C ILE A 24 -21.92 -9.54 22.95
N ASN A 25 -22.54 -9.98 24.06
CA ASN A 25 -23.64 -9.26 24.71
C ASN A 25 -24.81 -8.93 23.76
N GLY A 26 -25.11 -9.84 22.82
CA GLY A 26 -26.19 -9.67 21.83
C GLY A 26 -25.81 -8.83 20.61
N ILE A 27 -24.60 -8.25 20.56
CA ILE A 27 -24.09 -7.45 19.44
C ILE A 27 -23.15 -8.30 18.58
N GLU A 28 -23.30 -8.23 17.26
CA GLU A 28 -22.41 -8.92 16.33
C GLU A 28 -21.03 -8.28 16.31
N ALA A 29 -20.00 -9.11 16.36
CA ALA A 29 -18.61 -8.71 16.34
C ALA A 29 -17.80 -9.66 15.46
N ILE A 30 -16.75 -9.12 14.85
CA ILE A 30 -15.83 -9.90 14.03
C ILE A 30 -14.94 -10.75 14.95
N ASN A 31 -14.91 -12.05 14.69
CA ASN A 31 -14.12 -13.02 15.44
C ASN A 31 -12.72 -13.14 14.83
N TYR A 32 -11.75 -12.44 15.40
CA TYR A 32 -10.36 -12.39 14.92
C TYR A 32 -9.52 -13.61 15.38
N ASP A 33 -8.61 -14.08 14.52
CA ASP A 33 -7.54 -15.04 14.84
C ASP A 33 -6.45 -14.36 15.70
N LEU A 34 -5.35 -15.06 15.98
CA LEU A 34 -4.23 -14.52 16.75
C LEU A 34 -3.70 -13.20 16.15
N PRO A 35 -3.38 -12.20 16.99
CA PRO A 35 -2.94 -10.90 16.53
C PRO A 35 -1.72 -10.95 15.60
N ASN A 36 -1.73 -10.13 14.53
CA ASN A 36 -0.59 -9.92 13.62
C ASN A 36 -0.01 -11.20 13.01
N LYS A 37 -0.81 -12.28 12.95
CA LYS A 37 -0.37 -13.60 12.46
C LYS A 37 -0.12 -13.64 10.95
N GLU A 38 -0.70 -12.71 10.20
CA GLU A 38 -0.62 -12.66 8.75
C GLU A 38 0.07 -11.37 8.27
N ASN A 39 0.67 -11.42 7.09
CA ASN A 39 1.22 -10.26 6.39
C ASN A 39 0.50 -10.09 5.05
N LEU A 40 0.33 -8.84 4.64
CA LEU A 40 0.01 -8.54 3.24
C LEU A 40 1.18 -8.98 2.34
N GLU A 41 0.91 -9.07 1.04
CA GLU A 41 1.96 -9.43 0.07
C GLU A 41 3.06 -8.37 0.05
N ASP A 42 4.31 -8.85 0.08
CA ASP A 42 5.48 -8.01 -0.14
C ASP A 42 5.45 -7.44 -1.57
N PHE A 43 5.93 -6.21 -1.73
CA PHE A 43 6.00 -5.59 -3.04
C PHE A 43 7.22 -4.71 -3.23
N PHE A 44 7.63 -4.60 -4.49
CA PHE A 44 8.62 -3.63 -4.91
C PHE A 44 8.00 -2.57 -5.81
N ARG A 45 8.58 -1.37 -5.80
CA ARG A 45 8.22 -0.24 -6.67
C ARG A 45 9.47 0.33 -7.33
N ILE A 46 9.42 0.46 -8.65
CA ILE A 46 10.46 1.09 -9.45
C ILE A 46 10.04 2.54 -9.71
N ASP A 47 10.89 3.48 -9.31
CA ASP A 47 10.72 4.91 -9.58
C ASP A 47 11.88 5.40 -10.43
N THR A 48 11.62 6.31 -11.36
CA THR A 48 12.66 6.89 -12.22
C THR A 48 12.61 8.40 -12.20
N SER A 49 13.76 9.02 -12.41
CA SER A 49 13.82 10.47 -12.59
C SER A 49 14.89 10.85 -13.60
N LEU A 50 14.69 11.98 -14.25
CA LEU A 50 15.63 12.58 -15.18
C LEU A 50 15.88 14.01 -14.73
N LYS A 51 17.15 14.41 -14.69
CA LYS A 51 17.56 15.79 -14.41
C LYS A 51 18.49 16.24 -15.50
N TYR A 52 18.16 17.36 -16.13
CA TYR A 52 18.98 18.01 -17.13
C TYR A 52 19.30 19.43 -16.68
N LYS A 53 20.57 19.83 -16.79
CA LYS A 53 21.03 21.20 -16.56
C LYS A 53 21.50 21.77 -17.88
N PHE A 54 21.08 22.97 -18.21
CA PHE A 54 21.49 23.64 -19.44
C PHE A 54 21.88 25.08 -19.16
N LYS A 55 22.79 25.61 -19.96
CA LYS A 55 23.13 27.03 -19.96
C LYS A 55 22.34 27.69 -21.08
N MET A 56 21.52 28.68 -20.73
CA MET A 56 20.76 29.45 -21.72
C MET A 56 21.64 30.56 -22.32
N ASN A 57 22.55 31.12 -21.52
CA ASN A 57 23.64 32.02 -21.94
C ASN A 57 24.72 32.07 -20.83
N ASN A 58 25.73 32.93 -20.98
CA ASN A 58 26.83 33.06 -20.01
C ASN A 58 26.40 33.50 -18.60
N ARG A 59 25.17 34.00 -18.41
CA ARG A 59 24.65 34.51 -17.14
C ARG A 59 23.50 33.68 -16.57
N ILE A 60 22.86 32.85 -17.39
CA ILE A 60 21.64 32.12 -17.04
C ILE A 60 21.87 30.62 -17.21
N THR A 61 21.72 29.88 -16.11
CA THR A 61 21.69 28.42 -16.10
C THR A 61 20.30 27.96 -15.67
N GLY A 62 19.70 27.07 -16.45
CA GLY A 62 18.41 26.44 -16.17
C GLY A 62 18.56 24.97 -15.79
N SER A 63 17.49 24.41 -15.22
CA SER A 63 17.40 22.97 -14.99
C SER A 63 15.99 22.47 -15.21
N PHE A 64 15.88 21.25 -15.72
CA PHE A 64 14.64 20.54 -15.95
C PHE A 64 14.70 19.20 -15.23
N ASN A 65 13.62 18.83 -14.54
CA ASN A 65 13.53 17.59 -13.78
C ASN A 65 12.19 16.90 -14.09
N ILE A 66 12.23 15.62 -14.43
CA ILE A 66 11.05 14.75 -14.58
C ILE A 66 11.17 13.62 -13.57
N GLY A 67 10.06 13.22 -12.94
CA GLY A 67 9.96 12.02 -12.13
C GLY A 67 8.75 11.18 -12.55
N ILE A 68 8.93 9.87 -12.64
CA ILE A 68 7.86 8.88 -12.84
C ILE A 68 7.90 7.94 -11.65
N LEU A 69 6.81 7.91 -10.88
CA LEU A 69 6.65 6.97 -9.77
C LEU A 69 5.91 5.74 -10.26
N ASN A 70 6.19 4.59 -9.64
CA ASN A 70 5.52 3.34 -9.97
C ASN A 70 5.55 3.02 -11.47
N LEU A 71 6.76 2.95 -12.04
CA LEU A 71 6.98 2.72 -13.47
C LEU A 71 6.25 1.47 -14.01
N THR A 72 6.09 0.45 -13.18
CA THR A 72 5.42 -0.82 -13.53
C THR A 72 3.91 -0.79 -13.33
N ASN A 73 3.36 0.32 -12.85
CA ASN A 73 1.94 0.47 -12.50
C ASN A 73 1.42 -0.64 -11.58
N LYS A 74 2.26 -1.14 -10.66
CA LYS A 74 1.86 -2.23 -9.76
C LYS A 74 0.84 -1.72 -8.74
N GLN A 75 -0.29 -2.41 -8.63
CA GLN A 75 -1.29 -2.20 -7.57
C GLN A 75 -0.98 -3.13 -6.40
N ASN A 76 -1.03 -2.61 -5.17
CA ASN A 76 -0.71 -3.37 -3.97
C ASN A 76 -1.68 -3.00 -2.86
N ILE A 77 -2.12 -3.99 -2.09
CA ILE A 77 -2.91 -3.76 -0.89
C ILE A 77 -1.96 -3.32 0.22
N ILE A 78 -2.20 -2.15 0.80
CA ILE A 78 -1.35 -1.61 1.88
C ILE A 78 -1.95 -1.83 3.27
N GLN A 79 -3.27 -2.00 3.35
CA GLN A 79 -4.03 -2.18 4.58
C GLN A 79 -5.24 -3.08 4.29
N ARG A 80 -5.69 -3.82 5.30
CA ARG A 80 -6.87 -4.66 5.21
C ARG A 80 -7.72 -4.45 6.46
N TYR A 81 -9.00 -4.18 6.23
CA TYR A 81 -10.01 -3.99 7.26
C TYR A 81 -11.20 -4.90 6.97
N TYR A 82 -11.91 -5.26 8.03
CA TYR A 82 -13.12 -6.07 7.94
C TYR A 82 -14.26 -5.27 8.55
N THR A 83 -15.39 -5.29 7.87
CA THR A 83 -16.64 -4.67 8.32
C THR A 83 -17.72 -5.74 8.30
N LEU A 84 -18.64 -5.67 9.26
CA LEU A 84 -19.89 -6.39 9.14
C LEU A 84 -20.77 -5.60 8.17
N ASP A 85 -21.32 -6.29 7.20
CA ASP A 85 -22.23 -5.69 6.24
C ASP A 85 -23.65 -5.83 6.77
N ASP A 86 -24.31 -4.69 7.00
CA ASP A 86 -25.67 -4.62 7.50
C ASP A 86 -26.62 -4.54 6.30
N ASN A 87 -26.51 -5.51 5.38
CA ASN A 87 -27.42 -5.64 4.25
C ASN A 87 -28.79 -6.14 4.74
N ASN A 88 -29.51 -5.27 5.44
CA ASN A 88 -30.97 -5.30 5.46
C ASN A 88 -31.45 -4.78 4.10
N GLY A 89 -31.45 -5.66 3.10
CA GLY A 89 -32.22 -5.47 1.87
C GLY A 89 -33.71 -5.72 2.11
#